data_AF-S5AJ74-F1
#
_entry.id   AF-S5AJ74-F1
#
_cell.length_a   1.000
_cell.length_b   1.000
_cell.length_c   1.000
_cell.angle_alpha   90.00
_cell.angle_beta   90.00
_cell.angle_gamma   90.00
#
_symmetry.space_group_name_H-M   'P 1'
#
loop_
_entity.id
_entity.type
_entity.pdbx_description
1 polymer ?
#
loop_
_entity_poly.entity_id
_entity_poly.type
_entity_poly.pdbx_seq_one_letter_code
_entity_poly.pdbx_strand_id
1 'polypeptide(L)'
;MLEKAAVDAFKAGFEVTDAEELMLDDGETIFCFDAVVERKLDIEKLNADADALLKIADKHDVTYDGWGTYFEPREEGEYEEEEHHLND
;
A
#
# COMPACT_ATOMS: atom_id res chain seq x y z
N MET A 1 17.38 8.39 6.29
CA MET A 1 16.99 6.97 6.53
C MET A 1 15.73 6.70 5.74
N LEU A 2 14.73 7.57 5.92
CA LEU A 2 13.49 7.62 5.15
C LEU A 2 13.68 7.80 3.63
N GLU A 3 14.59 8.67 3.20
CA GLU A 3 14.81 8.96 1.77
C GLU A 3 15.39 7.76 1.01
N LYS A 4 16.21 6.94 1.68
CA LYS A 4 16.74 5.71 1.08
C LYS A 4 15.67 4.63 0.95
N ALA A 5 14.75 4.56 1.92
CA ALA A 5 13.57 3.71 1.83
C ALA A 5 12.67 4.15 0.67
N ALA A 6 12.40 5.45 0.54
CA ALA A 6 11.62 6.00 -0.58
C ALA A 6 12.26 5.68 -1.95
N VAL A 7 13.58 5.84 -2.08
CA VAL A 7 14.31 5.48 -3.31
C VAL A 7 14.20 3.99 -3.64
N ASP A 8 14.26 3.11 -2.64
CA ASP A 8 14.16 1.67 -2.87
C ASP A 8 12.72 1.23 -3.14
N ALA A 9 11.71 1.87 -2.52
CA ALA A 9 10.30 1.68 -2.87
C ALA A 9 10.02 2.11 -4.32
N PHE A 10 10.56 3.26 -4.73
CA PHE A 10 10.48 3.71 -6.12
C PHE A 10 11.07 2.69 -7.11
N LYS A 11 12.26 2.14 -6.81
CA LYS A 11 12.86 1.08 -7.63
C LYS A 11 12.07 -0.22 -7.64
N ALA A 12 11.28 -0.48 -6.59
CA ALA A 12 10.40 -1.63 -6.51
C ALA A 12 9.08 -1.45 -7.28
N GLY A 13 8.87 -0.28 -7.91
CA GLY A 13 7.72 0.00 -8.78
C GLY A 13 6.56 0.73 -8.08
N PHE A 14 6.81 1.30 -6.91
CA PHE A 14 5.85 2.18 -6.23
C PHE A 14 6.10 3.63 -6.63
N GLU A 15 5.04 4.42 -6.74
CA GLU A 15 5.13 5.86 -6.66
C GLU A 15 5.33 6.25 -5.19
N VAL A 16 6.14 7.28 -4.94
CA VAL A 16 6.41 7.75 -3.58
C VAL A 16 6.05 9.22 -3.48
N THR A 17 5.30 9.58 -2.43
CA THR A 17 4.97 10.97 -2.14
C THR A 17 6.15 11.70 -1.51
N ASP A 18 6.05 13.03 -1.43
CA ASP A 18 6.99 13.82 -0.64
C ASP A 18 6.85 13.47 0.85
N ALA A 19 7.91 13.71 1.63
CA ALA A 19 7.86 13.45 3.07
C ALA A 19 6.92 14.44 3.77
N GLU A 20 6.09 13.92 4.67
CA GLU A 20 5.13 14.68 5.46
C GLU A 20 5.39 14.49 6.96
N GLU A 21 4.98 15.48 7.76
CA GLU A 21 5.09 15.45 9.22
C GLU A 21 3.73 15.04 9.82
N LEU A 22 3.70 13.93 10.55
CA LEU A 22 2.51 13.36 11.16
C LEU A 22 2.66 13.33 12.68
N MET A 23 1.62 13.74 13.40
CA MET A 23 1.57 13.60 14.86
C MET A 23 0.83 12.31 15.24
N LEU A 24 1.49 11.48 16.03
CA LEU A 24 0.94 10.24 16.56
C LEU A 24 0.00 10.51 17.75
N ASP A 25 -0.78 9.49 18.12
CA ASP A 25 -1.75 9.56 19.21
C ASP A 25 -1.12 9.84 20.60
N ASP A 26 0.16 9.50 20.75
CA ASP A 26 0.94 9.79 21.96
C ASP A 26 1.56 11.20 21.98
N GLY A 27 1.36 11.97 20.90
CA GLY A 27 1.89 13.32 20.72
C GLY A 27 3.31 13.37 20.18
N GLU A 28 3.93 12.23 19.85
CA GLU A 28 5.19 12.20 19.11
C GLU A 28 4.99 12.63 17.66
N THR A 29 5.95 13.37 17.11
CA THR A 29 5.93 13.78 15.71
C THR A 29 6.90 12.94 14.90
N ILE A 30 6.42 12.36 13.80
CA ILE A 30 7.20 11.55 12.88
C ILE A 30 7.22 12.16 11.47
N PHE A 31 8.17 11.72 10.66
CA PHE A 31 8.16 11.97 9.22
C PHE A 31 7.85 10.66 8.48
N CYS A 32 6.92 10.72 7.54
CA CYS A 32 6.48 9.58 6.72
C CYS A 32 6.39 9.96 5.24
N PHE A 33 6.28 8.95 4.38
CA PHE A 33 5.89 9.09 2.97
C PHE A 33 4.98 7.92 2.63
N ASP A 34 4.15 8.10 1.61
CA ASP A 34 3.28 7.04 1.10
C ASP A 34 3.93 6.37 -0.12
N ALA A 35 3.83 5.05 -0.18
CA ALA A 35 4.18 4.25 -1.34
C ALA A 35 2.89 3.75 -2.01
N VAL A 36 2.63 4.20 -3.23
CA VAL A 36 1.37 3.98 -3.95
C VAL A 36 1.62 3.15 -5.20
N VAL A 37 0.70 2.24 -5.52
CA VAL A 37 0.72 1.53 -6.79
C VAL A 37 -0.69 1.18 -7.25
N GLU A 38 -0.96 1.40 -8.54
CA GLU A 38 -2.23 1.04 -9.16
C GLU A 38 -2.16 -0.38 -9.73
N ARG A 39 -3.03 -1.27 -9.25
CA ARG A 39 -3.14 -2.65 -9.73
C ARG A 39 -4.48 -3.28 -9.35
N LYS A 40 -4.82 -4.37 -10.04
CA LYS A 40 -5.99 -5.19 -9.70
C LYS A 40 -5.92 -5.70 -8.27
N LEU A 41 -7.08 -5.81 -7.62
CA LEU A 41 -7.23 -6.40 -6.30
C LEU A 41 -6.99 -7.92 -6.36
N ASP A 42 -5.73 -8.30 -6.18
CA ASP A 42 -5.25 -9.68 -6.25
C ASP A 42 -4.43 -9.98 -5.01
N ILE A 43 -4.86 -10.98 -4.23
CA ILE A 43 -4.27 -11.25 -2.91
C ILE A 43 -2.80 -11.65 -2.98
N GLU A 44 -2.37 -12.35 -4.03
CA GLU A 44 -0.97 -12.76 -4.19
C GLU A 44 -0.09 -11.55 -4.47
N LYS A 45 -0.56 -10.62 -5.32
CA LYS A 45 0.15 -9.38 -5.60
C LYS A 45 0.22 -8.45 -4.39
N LEU A 46 -0.88 -8.30 -3.65
CA LEU A 46 -0.92 -7.45 -2.45
C LEU A 46 0.02 -7.98 -1.36
N ASN A 47 0.04 -9.29 -1.15
CA ASN A 47 0.99 -9.91 -0.22
C ASN A 47 2.44 -9.71 -0.68
N ALA A 48 2.71 -9.86 -1.98
CA ALA A 48 4.05 -9.63 -2.52
C ALA A 48 4.52 -8.18 -2.36
N ASP A 49 3.62 -7.21 -2.52
CA ASP A 49 3.91 -5.79 -2.29
C ASP A 49 4.19 -5.50 -0.81
N ALA A 50 3.34 -6.00 0.08
CA ALA A 50 3.54 -5.85 1.52
C ALA A 50 4.88 -6.47 1.96
N ASP A 51 5.20 -7.67 1.48
CA ASP A 51 6.50 -8.33 1.74
C ASP A 51 7.69 -7.52 1.21
N ALA A 52 7.55 -6.86 0.06
CA ALA A 52 8.60 -6.01 -0.50
C ALA A 52 8.81 -4.76 0.36
N LEU A 53 7.73 -4.09 0.75
CA LEU A 53 7.77 -2.89 1.60
C LEU A 53 8.30 -3.20 3.00
N LEU A 54 7.91 -4.32 3.61
CA LEU A 54 8.45 -4.79 4.89
C LEU A 54 9.96 -5.00 4.83
N LYS A 55 10.48 -5.64 3.78
CA LYS A 55 11.93 -5.83 3.60
C LYS A 55 12.68 -4.51 3.40
N ILE A 56 12.06 -3.54 2.73
CA ILE A 56 12.63 -2.19 2.58
C ILE A 56 12.65 -1.47 3.94
N ALA A 57 11.57 -1.58 4.70
CA ALA A 57 11.45 -1.00 6.03
C ALA A 57 12.53 -1.52 6.98
N ASP A 58 12.65 -2.86 7.09
CA ASP A 58 13.69 -3.53 7.89
C ASP A 58 15.10 -3.13 7.46
N LYS A 59 15.35 -3.00 6.14
CA LYS A 59 16.67 -2.66 5.60
C LYS A 59 17.12 -1.25 5.98
N HIS A 60 16.19 -0.30 6.07
CA HIS A 60 16.50 1.11 6.31
C HIS A 60 16.15 1.60 7.72
N ASP A 61 15.70 0.67 8.58
CA ASP A 61 15.33 0.93 9.98
C ASP A 61 14.24 2.01 10.06
N VAL A 62 13.17 1.80 9.30
CA VAL A 62 11.93 2.61 9.32
C VAL A 62 10.74 1.70 9.60
N THR A 63 9.64 2.26 10.12
CA THR A 63 8.43 1.49 10.43
C THR A 63 7.53 1.38 9.21
N TYR A 64 7.00 0.18 8.97
CA TYR A 64 5.89 -0.02 8.06
C TYR A 64 4.56 0.07 8.82
N ASP A 65 3.74 1.07 8.49
CA ASP A 65 2.50 1.39 9.22
C ASP A 65 1.26 0.66 8.68
N GLY A 66 1.36 0.05 7.49
CA GLY A 66 0.30 -0.75 6.90
C GLY A 66 0.03 -0.43 5.43
N TRP A 67 -1.05 -0.98 4.89
CA TRP A 67 -1.55 -0.63 3.57
C TRP A 67 -3.07 -0.51 3.59
N GLY A 68 -3.58 0.21 2.60
CA GLY A 68 -5.01 0.31 2.32
C GLY A 68 -5.25 0.48 0.83
N THR A 69 -6.52 0.38 0.44
CA THR A 69 -7.00 0.73 -0.90
C THR A 69 -8.28 1.55 -0.73
N TYR A 70 -8.63 2.34 -1.75
CA TYR A 70 -9.95 2.94 -1.81
C TYR A 70 -10.91 2.01 -2.57
N PHE A 71 -12.19 2.13 -2.24
CA PHE A 71 -13.25 1.50 -3.02
C PHE A 71 -13.53 2.39 -4.23
N GLU A 72 -13.43 1.83 -5.42
CA GLU A 72 -13.86 2.50 -6.65
C GLU A 72 -15.31 2.06 -6.93
N PRO A 73 -16.30 2.97 -6.82
CA PRO A 73 -17.68 2.63 -7.10
C PRO A 73 -17.81 2.23 -8.57
N ARG A 74 -18.49 1.10 -8.81
CA ARG A 74 -18.84 0.66 -10.17
C ARG A 74 -19.62 1.76 -10.87
N GLU A 75 -19.29 2.04 -12.14
CA GLU A 75 -20.12 2.92 -12.96
C GLU A 75 -21.55 2.34 -13.07
N GLU A 76 -22.57 3.20 -13.13
CA GLU A 76 -23.96 2.75 -13.27
C GLU A 76 -24.11 1.84 -14.51
N GLY A 77 -24.29 0.53 -14.29
CA GLY A 77 -24.53 -0.45 -15.35
C GLY A 77 -23.54 -1.62 -15.41
N GLU A 78 -22.45 -1.62 -14.65
CA GLU A 78 -21.55 -2.77 -14.56
C GLU A 78 -22.04 -3.77 -13.51
N TYR A 79 -22.88 -4.71 -13.93
CA TYR A 79 -23.21 -5.90 -13.17
C TYR A 79 -22.30 -7.04 -13.63
N GLU A 80 -21.45 -7.56 -12.74
CA GLU A 80 -20.86 -8.89 -12.92
C GLU A 80 -21.97 -9.91 -12.65
N GLU A 81 -22.25 -10.80 -13.61
CA GLU A 81 -23.09 -11.96 -13.37
C GLU A 81 -22.42 -12.81 -12.28
N GLU A 82 -22.92 -12.73 -11.05
CA GLU A 82 -22.56 -13.67 -10.01
C GLU A 82 -23.07 -15.06 -10.43
N GLU A 83 -22.20 -15.88 -11.03
CA GLU A 83 -22.44 -17.33 -11.14
C GLU A 83 -22.47 -17.92 -9.74
N HIS A 84 -23.65 -17.88 -9.13
CA HIS A 84 -24.01 -18.63 -7.93
C HIS A 84 -23.93 -20.13 -8.23
N HIS A 85 -22.74 -20.71 -8.18
CA HIS A 85 -22.56 -22.16 -8.05
C HIS A 85 -22.95 -22.56 -6.61
N LEU A 86 -24.26 -22.60 -6.36
CA LEU A 86 -24.83 -23.42 -5.29
C LEU A 86 -24.67 -24.88 -5.72
N ASN A 87 -23.57 -25.52 -5.31
CA ASN A 87 -23.55 -26.97 -5.27
C ASN A 87 -24.24 -27.40 -3.97
N ASP A 88 -25.47 -27.90 -4.12
CA ASP A 88 -26.16 -28.76 -3.13
C ASP A 88 -25.32 -29.99 -2.75
#